data_AF-A0A7C2IYF1-F1
#
_entry.id   AF-A0A7C2IYF1-F1
#
_cell.length_a   1.000
_cell.length_b   1.000
_cell.length_c   1.000
_cell.angle_alpha   90.00
_cell.angle_beta   90.00
_cell.angle_gamma   90.00
#
_symmetry.space_group_name_H-M   'P 1'
#
loop_
_entity.id
_entity.type
_entity.pdbx_description
1 polymer ?
#
loop_
_entity_poly.entity_id
_entity_poly.type
_entity_poly.pdbx_seq_one_letter_code
_entity_poly.pdbx_strand_id
1 'polypeptide(L)' 'MSEEMERFCAHCGAALKEGASFCVNCGAAVSVAPESAAVLPPQPPGPPPAGPQGIPTPPYGPPPNPPG' A
#
# COMPACT_ATOMS: atom_id res chain seq x y z
N MET A 1 19.79 5.91 24.86
CA MET A 1 18.82 4.83 24.62
C MET A 1 18.65 4.80 23.12
N SER A 2 19.30 3.83 22.49
CA SER A 2 19.17 3.38 21.09
C SER A 2 18.43 4.34 20.16
N GLU A 3 19.19 5.22 19.51
CA GLU A 3 18.80 5.87 18.27
C GLU A 3 18.20 4.82 17.32
N GLU A 4 16.90 4.96 17.09
CA GLU A 4 16.12 4.22 16.11
C GLU A 4 16.79 4.51 14.76
N MET A 5 17.46 3.50 14.18
CA MET A 5 18.13 3.68 12.89
C MET A 5 17.04 3.66 11.82
N GLU A 6 16.37 4.81 11.71
CA GLU A 6 15.31 5.07 10.75
C GLU A 6 15.88 4.88 9.34
N ARG A 7 15.24 4.00 8.58
CA ARG A 7 15.61 3.73 7.18
C ARG A 7 14.55 4.40 6.34
N PHE A 8 14.91 5.07 5.26
CA PHE A 8 13.92 5.74 4.43
C PHE A 8 13.65 4.92 3.16
N CYS A 9 12.39 4.90 2.74
CA CYS A 9 12.00 4.24 1.52
C CYS A 9 12.66 4.93 0.32
N ALA A 10 13.42 4.21 -0.49
CA ALA A 10 14.03 4.76 -1.69
C ALA A 10 13.01 5.17 -2.78
N HIS A 11 11.77 4.67 -2.69
CA HIS A 11 10.71 4.99 -3.66
C HIS A 11 9.92 6.24 -3.31
N CYS A 12 9.55 6.44 -2.04
CA CYS A 12 8.70 7.57 -1.62
C CYS A 12 9.31 8.48 -0.54
N GLY A 13 10.45 8.10 0.05
CA GLY A 13 11.10 8.85 1.12
C GLY A 13 10.45 8.69 2.50
N ALA A 14 9.44 7.84 2.66
CA ALA A 14 8.81 7.60 3.96
C ALA A 14 9.76 6.87 4.93
N ALA A 15 9.69 7.21 6.22
CA ALA A 15 10.42 6.51 7.27
C ALA A 15 9.92 5.05 7.39
N LEU A 16 10.87 4.13 7.49
CA LEU A 16 10.68 2.69 7.62
C LEU A 16 11.24 2.26 8.96
N LYS A 17 10.45 1.41 9.62
CA LYS A 17 10.85 0.80 10.88
C LYS A 17 11.92 -0.26 10.65
N GLU A 18 12.76 -0.46 11.67
CA GLU A 18 13.82 -1.45 11.62
C GLU A 18 13.26 -2.86 11.40
N GLY A 19 13.78 -3.56 10.39
CA GLY A 19 13.27 -4.88 9.98
C GLY A 19 12.03 -4.85 9.09
N ALA A 20 11.57 -3.69 8.63
CA ALA A 20 10.47 -3.62 7.66
C ALA A 20 10.88 -4.26 6.32
N SER A 21 10.14 -5.28 5.89
CA SER A 21 10.33 -5.96 4.59
C SER A 21 9.69 -5.19 3.42
N PHE A 22 8.78 -4.27 3.71
CA PHE A 22 8.07 -3.44 2.74
C PHE A 22 7.67 -2.10 3.36
N CYS A 23 7.50 -1.09 2.52
CA CYS A 23 7.06 0.23 2.93
C CYS A 23 5.55 0.22 3.20
N VAL A 24 5.15 0.56 4.43
CA VAL A 24 3.74 0.68 4.82
C VAL A 24 3.03 1.88 4.17
N ASN A 25 3.79 2.84 3.65
CA ASN A 25 3.24 4.05 3.04
C ASN A 25 2.95 3.87 1.54
N CYS A 26 3.86 3.22 0.79
CA CYS A 26 3.73 3.06 -0.66
C CYS A 26 3.64 1.61 -1.15
N GLY A 27 3.89 0.62 -0.28
CA GLY A 27 3.87 -0.80 -0.62
C GLY A 27 5.13 -1.32 -1.32
N ALA A 28 6.15 -0.47 -1.56
CA ALA A 28 7.40 -0.90 -2.18
C ALA A 28 8.19 -1.85 -1.27
N ALA A 29 8.74 -2.93 -1.83
CA ALA A 29 9.58 -3.86 -1.10
C ALA A 29 10.88 -3.17 -0.64
N VAL A 30 11.26 -3.39 0.62
CA VAL A 30 12.49 -2.87 1.21
C VAL A 30 13.43 -4.06 1.30
N SER A 31 14.33 -4.17 0.33
CA SER A 31 15.23 -5.31 0.19
C SER A 31 16.22 -5.37 1.35
N VAL A 32 15.89 -6.17 2.37
CA VAL A 32 16.84 -6.71 3.35
C VAL A 32 17.43 -7.98 2.76
N ALA A 33 18.62 -7.88 2.16
CA ALA A 33 19.30 -9.05 1.62
C ALA A 33 19.70 -10.01 2.77
N PRO A 34 19.40 -11.31 2.62
CA PRO A 34 20.45 -12.29 2.79
C PRO A 34 20.80 -12.82 1.41
N GLU A 35 22.05 -12.58 1.05
CA GLU A 35 22.69 -13.13 -0.13
C GLU A 35 22.48 -14.66 -0.13
N SER A 36 22.03 -15.21 -1.26
CA SER A 36 21.87 -16.66 -1.54
C SER A 36 20.48 -17.27 -1.31
N ALA A 37 19.59 -17.08 -2.29
CA ALA A 37 18.87 -18.19 -2.92
C ALA A 37 18.25 -17.70 -4.23
N ALA A 38 18.55 -18.38 -5.33
CA ALA A 38 17.96 -18.15 -6.64
C ALA A 38 16.42 -18.32 -6.58
N VAL A 39 15.69 -17.20 -6.64
CA VAL A 39 14.25 -17.17 -6.91
C VAL A 39 14.01 -15.93 -7.77
N LEU A 40 13.12 -16.07 -8.75
CA LEU A 40 12.74 -15.14 -9.82
C LEU A 40 12.88 -13.63 -9.50
N PRO A 41 13.15 -12.77 -10.51
CA PRO A 41 13.22 -11.32 -10.31
C PRO A 41 12.02 -10.85 -9.48
N PRO A 42 12.22 -9.97 -8.48
CA PRO A 42 11.14 -9.50 -7.64
C PRO A 42 10.03 -9.00 -8.55
N GLN A 43 8.85 -9.63 -8.46
CA GLN A 43 7.71 -9.25 -9.28
C GLN A 43 7.44 -7.77 -8.97
N PRO A 44 7.30 -6.90 -9.99
CA PRO A 44 7.03 -5.49 -9.74
C PRO A 44 5.80 -5.41 -8.83
N PRO A 45 5.74 -4.43 -7.90
CA PRO A 45 4.56 -4.22 -7.08
C PRO A 45 3.37 -4.21 -8.05
N GLY A 46 2.44 -5.15 -7.82
CA GLY A 46 1.26 -5.26 -8.66
C GLY A 46 0.55 -3.91 -8.75
N PRO A 47 -0.24 -3.66 -9.80
CA PRO A 47 -1.07 -2.47 -9.83
C PRO A 47 -1.82 -2.36 -8.50
N PRO A 48 -1.95 -1.15 -7.92
CA PRO A 48 -2.72 -0.99 -6.68
C PRO A 48 -4.07 -1.67 -6.87
N PRO A 49 -4.63 -2.32 -5.83
CA PRO A 49 -5.95 -2.91 -5.94
C PRO A 49 -6.85 -1.82 -6.49
N ALA A 50 -7.39 -2.04 -7.70
CA ALA A 50 -8.39 -1.15 -8.26
C ALA A 50 -9.40 -0.99 -7.14
N GLY A 51 -9.53 0.25 -6.63
CA GLY A 51 -10.34 0.53 -5.45
C GLY A 51 -11.73 -0.08 -5.60
N PRO A 52 -12.51 -0.20 -4.50
CA PRO A 52 -13.83 -0.80 -4.58
C PRO A 52 -14.56 -0.14 -5.74
N GLN A 53 -14.82 -0.90 -6.82
CA GLN A 53 -15.48 -0.37 -7.99
C GLN A 53 -16.77 0.23 -7.46
N GLY A 54 -16.89 1.55 -7.59
CA GLY A 54 -17.87 2.34 -6.86
C GLY A 54 -19.22 1.66 -6.96
N ILE A 55 -19.88 1.51 -5.81
CA ILE A 55 -21.26 1.04 -5.77
C ILE A 55 -22.01 1.81 -6.86
N PRO A 56 -22.55 1.17 -7.90
CA PRO A 56 -23.25 1.90 -8.94
C PRO A 56 -24.40 2.62 -8.24
N THR A 57 -24.32 3.96 -8.18
CA THR A 57 -25.43 4.76 -7.65
C THR A 57 -26.65 4.39 -8.48
N PRO A 58 -27.75 3.90 -7.88
CA PRO A 58 -28.95 3.62 -8.65
C PRO A 58 -29.37 4.91 -9.38
N PRO A 59 -29.81 4.83 -10.65
CA PRO A 59 -30.19 6.02 -11.42
C PRO A 59 -31.44 6.71 -10.86
N TYR A 60 -32.11 6.08 -9.90
CA TYR A 60 -33.29 6.60 -9.22
C TYR A 60 -32.85 7.34 -7.96
N GLY A 61 -33.10 8.65 -7.95
CA GLY A 61 -32.93 9.49 -6.77
C GLY A 61 -33.80 9.01 -5.59
N PRO A 62 -33.64 9.63 -4.40
CA PRO A 62 -34.45 9.29 -3.24
C PRO A 62 -35.95 9.46 -3.54
N PRO A 63 -36.84 8.59 -3.00
CA PRO A 63 -38.28 8.72 -3.21
C PRO A 63 -38.78 10.07 -2.66
N PRO A 64 -39.80 10.68 -3.28
CA PRO A 64 -40.38 11.92 -2.76
C PRO A 64 -40.95 11.69 -1.36
N ASN A 65 -40.76 12.65 -0.46
CA ASN A 65 -41.33 12.62 0.89
C ASN A 65 -42.87 12.55 0.83
N PRO A 66 -43.53 11.80 1.72
CA PRO A 66 -44.99 11.81 1.80
C PRO A 66 -45.49 13.19 2.24
N PRO A 67 -46.69 13.63 1.78
CA PRO A 67 -47.33 14.80 2.35
C PRO A 67 -47.72 14.49 3.80
N GLY A 68 -47.24 15.32 4.73
CA GLY A 68 -47.68 15.32 6.13
C GLY A 68 -49.06 15.91 6.30
#